data_AF-A0A166JH37-F1
#
_entry.id   AF-A0A166JH37-F1
#
_cell.length_a   1.000
_cell.length_b   1.000
_cell.length_c   1.000
_cell.angle_alpha   90.00
_cell.angle_beta   90.00
_cell.angle_gamma   90.00
#
_symmetry.space_group_name_H-M   'P 1'
#
loop_
_entity.id
_entity.type
_entity.pdbx_description
1 polymer ?
#
loop_
_entity_poly.entity_id
_entity_poly.type
_entity_poly.pdbx_seq_one_letter_code
_entity_poly.pdbx_strand_id
1 'polypeptide(L)'
;TDLILDAEGNLTNKDSTIEALNTIDINAENVTSSGTVLAQDGALTIQTNQVDNQGTLAGKGITINAIELNNTTANGKIYSTDAIALNVQGNIINEDGALVHADTDLTLDAEGNLTNTN
;
A
#
# COMPACT_ATOMS: atom_id res chain seq x y z
N THR A 1 -9.23 -6.89 16.30
CA THR A 1 -10.35 -7.00 15.37
C THR A 1 -9.79 -6.82 13.99
N ASP A 2 -10.18 -7.71 13.09
CA ASP A 2 -9.82 -7.67 11.68
C ASP A 2 -10.80 -6.73 10.95
N LEU A 3 -10.39 -6.15 9.82
CA LEU A 3 -11.24 -5.33 8.97
C LEU A 3 -11.16 -5.83 7.53
N ILE A 4 -12.32 -6.05 6.90
CA ILE A 4 -12.43 -6.39 5.48
C ILE A 4 -13.17 -5.26 4.78
N LEU A 5 -12.56 -4.69 3.74
CA LEU A 5 -13.15 -3.69 2.87
C LEU A 5 -13.27 -4.28 1.47
N ASP A 6 -14.46 -4.73 1.11
CA ASP A 6 -14.78 -5.28 -0.21
C ASP A 6 -15.67 -4.30 -0.97
N ALA A 7 -15.07 -3.55 -1.89
CA ALA A 7 -15.73 -2.53 -2.69
C ALA A 7 -15.74 -2.96 -4.16
N GLU A 8 -16.93 -2.97 -4.78
CA GLU A 8 -17.04 -3.23 -6.23
C GLU A 8 -16.42 -2.12 -7.09
N GLY A 9 -16.09 -0.97 -6.50
CA GLY A 9 -15.46 0.17 -7.16
C GLY A 9 -14.26 0.70 -6.38
N ASN A 10 -14.05 2.01 -6.41
CA ASN A 10 -12.88 2.63 -5.79
C ASN A 10 -13.02 2.77 -4.26
N LEU A 11 -11.93 2.49 -3.54
CA LEU A 11 -11.75 2.89 -2.15
C LEU A 11 -10.95 4.20 -2.11
N THR A 12 -11.51 5.25 -1.50
CA THR A 12 -10.80 6.51 -1.27
C THR A 12 -10.70 6.81 0.21
N ASN A 13 -9.47 6.92 0.72
CA ASN A 13 -9.19 7.34 2.09
C ASN A 13 -8.47 8.69 2.08
N LYS A 14 -9.21 9.76 2.37
CA LYS A 14 -8.68 11.13 2.33
C LYS A 14 -8.66 11.74 3.72
N ASP A 15 -7.48 12.22 4.12
CA ASP A 15 -7.26 12.99 5.35
C ASP A 15 -7.89 12.32 6.61
N SER A 16 -7.95 10.99 6.59
CA SER A 16 -8.62 10.14 7.58
C SER A 16 -7.79 8.91 7.89
N THR A 17 -8.16 8.18 8.95
CA THR A 17 -7.51 6.92 9.33
C THR A 17 -8.49 5.77 9.15
N ILE A 18 -8.07 4.76 8.41
CA ILE A 18 -8.64 3.41 8.41
C ILE A 18 -7.71 2.56 9.27
N GLU A 19 -8.20 1.98 10.37
CA GLU A 19 -7.37 1.16 11.24
C GLU A 19 -8.08 -0.10 11.73
N ALA A 20 -7.28 -1.12 11.98
CA ALA A 20 -7.68 -2.36 12.63
C ALA A 20 -6.57 -2.81 13.58
N LEU A 21 -6.93 -3.52 14.65
CA LEU A 21 -5.93 -4.02 15.60
C LEU A 21 -5.06 -5.13 14.98
N ASN A 22 -5.66 -5.93 14.10
CA ASN A 22 -5.01 -7.09 13.49
C ASN A 22 -4.83 -6.82 11.99
N THR A 23 -5.55 -7.53 11.12
CA THR A 23 -5.43 -7.42 9.68
C THR A 23 -6.38 -6.38 9.09
N ILE A 24 -5.96 -5.83 7.95
CA ILE A 24 -6.84 -5.11 7.03
C ILE A 24 -6.71 -5.78 5.67
N ASP A 25 -7.82 -6.28 5.13
CA ASP A 25 -7.89 -6.83 3.78
C ASP A 25 -8.76 -5.90 2.92
N ILE A 26 -8.17 -5.35 1.86
CA ILE A 26 -8.81 -4.43 0.91
C ILE A 26 -8.93 -5.12 -0.44
N ASN A 27 -10.16 -5.27 -0.92
CA ASN A 27 -10.47 -5.63 -2.30
C ASN A 27 -11.27 -4.48 -2.92
N ALA A 28 -10.70 -3.82 -3.94
CA ALA A 28 -11.32 -2.65 -4.58
C ALA A 28 -10.85 -2.52 -6.02
N GLU A 29 -11.62 -1.86 -6.88
CA GLU A 29 -11.18 -1.60 -8.27
C GLU A 29 -9.91 -0.75 -8.29
N ASN A 30 -9.89 0.37 -7.55
CA ASN A 30 -8.70 1.20 -7.31
C ASN A 30 -8.67 1.65 -5.85
N VAL A 31 -7.47 1.83 -5.30
CA VAL A 31 -7.25 2.37 -3.96
C VAL A 31 -6.49 3.69 -4.07
N THR A 32 -7.11 4.77 -3.61
CA THR A 32 -6.45 6.07 -3.46
C THR A 32 -6.42 6.45 -1.98
N SER A 33 -5.23 6.68 -1.43
CA SER A 33 -5.08 7.07 -0.03
C SER A 33 -4.16 8.27 0.12
N SER A 34 -4.71 9.39 0.59
CA SER A 34 -3.91 10.50 1.16
C SER A 34 -3.96 10.52 2.70
N GLY A 35 -4.79 9.66 3.30
CA GLY A 35 -4.85 9.43 4.73
C GLY A 35 -3.93 8.31 5.22
N THR A 36 -4.26 7.71 6.36
CA THR A 36 -3.55 6.56 6.93
C THR A 36 -4.39 5.29 6.81
N VAL A 37 -3.79 4.18 6.39
CA VAL A 37 -4.31 2.83 6.53
C VAL A 37 -3.35 2.05 7.44
N LEU A 38 -3.82 1.60 8.59
CA LEU A 38 -2.98 1.04 9.66
C LEU A 38 -3.52 -0.29 10.20
N ALA A 39 -2.83 -1.38 9.85
CA ALA A 39 -3.01 -2.69 10.48
C ALA A 39 -2.04 -2.79 11.68
N GLN A 40 -2.51 -2.54 12.90
CA GLN A 40 -1.62 -2.23 14.05
C GLN A 40 -0.68 -3.37 14.45
N ASP A 41 -1.17 -4.61 14.51
CA ASP A 41 -0.37 -5.81 14.87
C ASP A 41 -0.56 -6.96 13.86
N GLY A 42 -1.11 -6.67 12.69
CA GLY A 42 -1.32 -7.64 11.62
C GLY A 42 -0.96 -7.11 10.24
N ALA A 43 -1.24 -7.93 9.24
CA ALA A 43 -0.91 -7.62 7.86
C ALA A 43 -1.93 -6.65 7.22
N LEU A 44 -1.44 -5.79 6.34
CA LEU A 44 -2.26 -5.05 5.38
C LEU A 44 -2.16 -5.73 4.01
N THR A 45 -3.28 -6.22 3.50
CA THR A 45 -3.38 -6.85 2.19
C THR A 45 -4.24 -5.97 1.27
N ILE A 46 -3.74 -5.63 0.08
CA ILE A 46 -4.48 -4.84 -0.92
C ILE A 46 -4.51 -5.60 -2.25
N GLN A 47 -5.70 -5.92 -2.74
CA GLN A 47 -5.97 -6.44 -4.08
C GLN A 47 -6.73 -5.38 -4.86
N THR A 48 -6.13 -4.89 -5.95
CA THR A 48 -6.72 -3.79 -6.72
C THR A 48 -6.12 -3.69 -8.13
N ASN A 49 -6.66 -2.82 -8.99
CA ASN A 49 -6.00 -2.48 -10.25
C ASN A 49 -4.91 -1.42 -10.02
N GLN A 50 -5.22 -0.35 -9.29
CA GLN A 50 -4.27 0.72 -9.03
C GLN A 50 -4.19 1.06 -7.54
N VAL A 51 -2.98 1.23 -7.03
CA VAL A 51 -2.73 1.92 -5.76
C VAL A 51 -2.13 3.29 -6.06
N ASP A 52 -2.79 4.35 -5.59
CA ASP A 52 -2.23 5.71 -5.51
C ASP A 52 -2.13 6.10 -4.03
N ASN A 53 -0.91 6.00 -3.49
CA ASN A 53 -0.61 6.33 -2.10
C ASN A 53 0.14 7.66 -2.00
N GLN A 54 -0.53 8.64 -1.42
CA GLN A 54 0.02 9.96 -1.08
C GLN A 54 0.02 10.19 0.44
N GLY A 55 -0.39 9.18 1.21
CA GLY A 55 -0.40 9.15 2.67
C GLY A 55 0.40 7.97 3.21
N THR A 56 -0.10 7.27 4.22
CA THR A 56 0.61 6.16 4.86
C THR A 56 -0.17 4.86 4.77
N LEU A 57 0.48 3.81 4.24
CA LEU A 57 0.07 2.42 4.35
C LEU A 57 1.03 1.73 5.33
N ALA A 58 0.51 1.22 6.44
CA ALA A 58 1.32 0.64 7.50
C ALA A 58 0.75 -0.67 8.05
N GLY A 59 1.64 -1.62 8.35
CA GLY A 59 1.27 -2.88 8.99
C GLY A 59 2.46 -3.75 9.39
N LYS A 60 2.19 -4.86 10.06
CA LYS A 60 3.16 -5.90 10.40
C LYS A 60 3.10 -7.01 9.35
N GLY A 61 3.67 -6.70 8.20
CA GLY A 61 3.40 -7.36 6.93
C GLY A 61 2.58 -6.45 6.01
N ILE A 62 3.05 -6.24 4.78
CA ILE A 62 2.25 -5.63 3.73
C ILE A 62 2.34 -6.50 2.47
N THR A 63 1.19 -6.79 1.86
CA THR A 63 1.11 -7.39 0.53
C THR A 63 0.22 -6.54 -0.36
N ILE A 64 0.76 -6.03 -1.46
CA ILE A 64 -0.01 -5.32 -2.48
C ILE A 64 0.07 -6.11 -3.77
N ASN A 65 -1.09 -6.54 -4.26
CA ASN A 65 -1.26 -7.15 -5.57
C ASN A 65 -2.02 -6.14 -6.45
N ALA A 66 -1.33 -5.57 -7.44
CA ALA A 66 -1.89 -4.51 -8.28
C ALA A 66 -1.48 -4.63 -9.76
N ILE A 67 -2.11 -3.83 -10.62
CA ILE A 67 -1.62 -3.58 -11.99
C ILE A 67 -0.61 -2.43 -11.97
N GLU A 68 -0.90 -1.33 -11.28
CA GLU A 68 0.04 -0.20 -11.12
C GLU A 68 0.11 0.25 -9.65
N LEU A 69 1.29 0.72 -9.23
CA LEU A 69 1.50 1.29 -7.90
C LEU A 69 2.23 2.62 -8.00
N ASN A 70 1.59 3.68 -7.51
CA ASN A 70 2.14 5.02 -7.41
C ASN A 70 2.28 5.43 -5.94
N ASN A 71 3.49 5.77 -5.53
CA ASN A 71 3.84 6.34 -4.23
C ASN A 71 4.74 7.57 -4.51
N THR A 72 4.14 8.68 -4.89
CA THR A 72 4.84 9.79 -5.58
C THR A 72 4.72 11.13 -4.84
N THR A 73 4.77 11.12 -3.51
CA THR A 73 4.81 12.36 -2.73
C THR A 73 5.71 12.19 -1.52
N ALA A 74 6.24 13.29 -0.99
CA ALA A 74 7.05 13.27 0.23
C ALA A 74 6.31 12.73 1.48
N ASN A 75 4.98 12.67 1.43
CA ASN A 75 4.15 12.07 2.49
C ASN A 75 3.81 10.60 2.21
N GLY A 76 4.00 10.13 0.98
CA GLY A 76 3.75 8.76 0.53
C GLY A 76 4.68 7.79 1.24
N LYS A 77 4.10 6.93 2.06
CA LYS A 77 4.81 5.92 2.85
C LYS A 77 4.11 4.58 2.72
N ILE A 78 4.89 3.56 2.39
CA ILE A 78 4.54 2.15 2.55
C ILE A 78 5.55 1.58 3.53
N TYR A 79 5.11 1.36 4.78
CA TYR A 79 5.99 1.04 5.89
C TYR A 79 5.54 -0.24 6.59
N SER A 80 6.44 -1.20 6.71
CA SER A 80 6.18 -2.40 7.49
C SER A 80 7.20 -2.66 8.58
N THR A 81 6.71 -3.08 9.74
CA THR A 81 7.52 -3.62 10.84
C THR A 81 7.90 -5.09 10.65
N ASP A 82 7.50 -5.67 9.52
CA ASP A 82 7.93 -6.99 9.04
C ASP A 82 8.20 -6.89 7.53
N ALA A 83 7.78 -7.89 6.74
CA ALA A 83 8.06 -7.93 5.31
C ALA A 83 7.08 -7.08 4.47
N ILE A 84 7.56 -6.60 3.33
CA ILE A 84 6.74 -6.02 2.25
C ILE A 84 6.87 -6.89 1.01
N ALA A 85 5.74 -7.22 0.39
CA ALA A 85 5.66 -7.77 -0.96
C ALA A 85 4.79 -6.87 -1.85
N LEU A 86 5.40 -6.24 -2.85
CA LEU A 86 4.69 -5.49 -3.90
C LEU A 86 4.73 -6.34 -5.18
N ASN A 87 3.60 -6.94 -5.54
CA ASN A 87 3.44 -7.75 -6.75
C ASN A 87 2.60 -6.96 -7.76
N VAL A 88 3.26 -6.40 -8.78
CA VAL A 88 2.68 -5.39 -9.66
C VAL A 88 2.92 -5.76 -11.13
N GLN A 89 1.83 -5.92 -11.89
CA GLN A 89 1.91 -6.30 -13.32
C GLN A 89 2.46 -5.18 -14.22
N GLY A 90 2.46 -3.96 -13.73
CA GLY A 90 2.92 -2.77 -14.43
C GLY A 90 4.08 -2.13 -13.68
N ASN A 91 4.02 -0.81 -13.51
CA ASN A 91 5.11 -0.08 -12.88
C ASN A 91 4.90 0.04 -11.36
N ILE A 92 6.03 0.01 -10.67
CA ILE A 92 6.14 0.46 -9.28
C ILE A 92 6.87 1.80 -9.32
N ILE A 93 6.19 2.87 -8.91
CA ILE A 93 6.74 4.22 -8.90
C ILE A 93 6.84 4.69 -7.44
N ASN A 94 8.07 4.91 -6.98
CA ASN A 94 8.39 5.54 -5.71
C ASN A 94 9.24 6.79 -5.96
N GLU A 95 8.60 7.97 -5.94
CA GLU A 95 9.23 9.24 -6.36
C GLU A 95 8.93 10.38 -5.38
N ASP A 96 9.52 11.56 -5.62
CA ASP A 96 9.28 12.79 -4.86
C ASP A 96 9.52 12.66 -3.35
N GLY A 97 10.56 11.91 -2.97
CA GLY A 97 10.94 11.66 -1.58
C GLY A 97 10.02 10.68 -0.83
N ALA A 98 9.18 9.93 -1.54
CA ALA A 98 8.34 8.90 -0.96
C ALA A 98 9.16 7.71 -0.42
N LEU A 99 8.57 6.98 0.54
CA LEU A 99 9.21 5.88 1.27
C LEU A 99 8.53 4.54 0.99
N VAL A 100 9.35 3.52 0.69
CA VAL A 100 9.01 2.11 0.86
C VAL A 100 10.04 1.49 1.80
N HIS A 101 9.60 0.95 2.94
CA HIS A 101 10.49 0.41 3.97
C HIS A 101 9.90 -0.82 4.65
N ALA A 102 10.66 -1.89 4.69
CA ALA A 102 10.39 -3.11 5.45
C ALA A 102 11.49 -3.28 6.51
N ASP A 103 11.12 -3.68 7.73
CA ASP A 103 12.11 -4.01 8.77
C ASP A 103 12.80 -5.37 8.50
N THR A 104 12.16 -6.24 7.70
CA THR A 104 12.71 -7.53 7.27
C THR A 104 12.91 -7.56 5.75
N ASP A 105 12.15 -8.40 5.03
CA ASP A 105 12.31 -8.59 3.60
C ASP A 105 11.51 -7.53 2.82
N LEU A 106 12.12 -6.92 1.81
CA LEU A 106 11.46 -6.08 0.83
C LEU A 106 11.50 -6.75 -0.54
N THR A 107 10.34 -7.24 -1.00
CA THR A 107 10.15 -7.79 -2.34
C THR A 107 9.42 -6.78 -3.22
N LEU A 108 10.07 -6.42 -4.34
CA LEU A 108 9.53 -5.55 -5.38
C LEU A 108 9.47 -6.36 -6.67
N ASP A 109 8.31 -6.92 -6.98
CA ASP A 109 8.06 -7.68 -8.20
C ASP A 109 7.23 -6.82 -9.15
N ALA A 110 7.91 -6.14 -10.07
CA ALA A 110 7.29 -5.37 -11.14
C ALA A 110 7.53 -6.09 -12.47
N GLU A 111 6.47 -6.41 -13.20
CA GLU A 111 6.63 -6.87 -14.60
C GLU A 111 6.97 -5.69 -15.53
N GLY A 112 6.63 -4.46 -15.14
CA GLY A 112 7.01 -3.20 -15.79
C GLY A 112 8.30 -2.59 -15.22
N ASN A 113 8.36 -1.25 -15.19
CA ASN A 113 9.51 -0.56 -14.61
C ASN A 113 9.35 -0.40 -13.09
N LEU A 114 10.46 -0.60 -12.38
CA LEU A 114 10.61 -0.12 -11.01
C LEU A 114 11.35 1.21 -11.05
N THR A 115 10.66 2.31 -10.76
CA THR A 115 11.28 3.63 -10.60
C THR A 115 11.36 3.99 -9.13
N ASN A 116 12.58 4.26 -8.65
CA ASN A 116 12.83 4.73 -7.30
C ASN A 116 13.77 5.93 -7.33
N THR A 117 13.22 7.14 -7.23
CA THR A 117 14.00 8.38 -7.27
C THR A 117 13.59 9.33 -6.15
N ASN A 118 14.50 10.22 -5.78
CA ASN A 118 14.25 11.27 -4.79
C ASN A 118 13.89 12.57 -5.48
#